data_AF-A0A2K8UI51-F1
#
_entry.id   AF-A0A2K8UI51-F1
#
_cell.length_a   1.000
_cell.length_b   1.000
_cell.length_c   1.000
_cell.angle_alpha   90.00
_cell.angle_beta   90.00
_cell.angle_gamma   90.00
#
_symmetry.space_group_name_H-M   'P 1'
#
loop_
_entity.id
_entity.type
_entity.pdbx_description
1 polymer ?
#
loop_
_entity_poly.entity_id
_entity_poly.type
_entity_poly.pdbx_seq_one_letter_code
_entity_poly.pdbx_strand_id
1 'polypeptide(L)'
;MRLALHPSLTALTSPHAVVSLWAAHQEDGAVPAVNPSVPENAWVLRSDRSVRVLSMSLGDCRFVGALQTGATLGAATAMAADPGDGTDAGFDLTRCLAVLLREQVVTGITIATRT
;
A
#
# COMPACT_ATOMS: atom_id res chain seq x y z
N MET A 1 -7.72 -7.11 17.11
CA MET A 1 -8.61 -6.74 15.98
C MET A 1 -7.92 -7.09 14.68
N ARG A 2 -8.68 -7.53 13.67
CA ARG A 2 -8.22 -7.80 12.29
C ARG A 2 -9.07 -7.00 11.32
N LEU A 3 -8.48 -6.58 10.21
CA LEU A 3 -9.17 -5.92 9.12
C LEU A 3 -9.22 -6.88 7.93
N ALA A 4 -10.37 -6.99 7.27
CA ALA A 4 -10.47 -7.61 5.95
C ALA A 4 -10.28 -6.52 4.89
N LEU A 5 -9.40 -6.78 3.93
CA LEU A 5 -9.12 -5.87 2.82
C LEU A 5 -9.77 -6.41 1.54
N HIS A 6 -10.17 -5.51 0.65
CA HIS A 6 -10.73 -5.87 -0.66
C HIS A 6 -9.67 -6.63 -1.48
N PRO A 7 -10.00 -7.77 -2.13
CA PRO A 7 -9.02 -8.60 -2.84
C PRO A 7 -8.31 -7.90 -4.01
N SER A 8 -8.84 -6.78 -4.50
CA SER A 8 -8.16 -6.00 -5.54
C SER A 8 -6.94 -5.25 -5.05
N LEU A 9 -6.82 -4.98 -3.74
CA LEU A 9 -5.68 -4.26 -3.20
C LEU A 9 -4.46 -5.17 -3.23
N THR A 10 -3.36 -4.72 -3.81
CA THR A 10 -2.08 -5.41 -3.85
C THR A 10 -0.98 -4.43 -3.48
N ALA A 11 -0.12 -4.82 -2.53
CA ALA A 11 1.11 -4.10 -2.25
C ALA A 11 2.21 -4.56 -3.21
N LEU A 12 2.91 -3.61 -3.82
CA LEU A 12 3.99 -3.84 -4.77
C LEU A 12 5.23 -3.07 -4.31
N THR A 13 6.35 -3.77 -4.18
CA THR A 13 7.67 -3.17 -3.92
C THR A 13 8.57 -3.44 -5.11
N SER A 14 9.22 -2.42 -5.68
CA SER A 14 10.01 -2.55 -6.89
C SER A 14 11.35 -1.82 -6.77
N PRO A 15 12.46 -2.40 -7.29
CA PRO A 15 13.72 -1.68 -7.43
C PRO A 15 13.69 -0.65 -8.59
N HIS A 16 12.56 -0.51 -9.27
CA HIS A 16 12.38 0.35 -10.44
C HIS A 16 11.20 1.32 -10.27
N ALA A 17 11.19 2.37 -11.11
CA ALA A 17 10.27 3.50 -11.02
C ALA A 17 8.87 3.17 -11.60
N VAL A 18 8.24 2.12 -11.06
CA VAL A 18 7.00 1.52 -11.59
C VAL A 18 5.79 2.44 -11.49
N VAL A 19 5.68 3.27 -10.45
CA VAL A 19 4.61 4.25 -10.29
C VAL A 19 4.80 5.40 -11.26
N SER A 20 6.03 5.93 -11.34
CA SER A 20 6.37 7.00 -12.29
C SER A 20 6.14 6.57 -13.73
N LEU A 21 6.58 5.35 -14.09
CA LEU A 21 6.36 4.78 -15.42
C LEU A 21 4.87 4.57 -15.72
N TRP A 22 4.09 4.06 -14.76
CA TRP A 22 2.64 3.89 -14.93
C TRP A 22 1.95 5.24 -15.14
N ALA A 23 2.24 6.23 -14.29
CA ALA A 23 1.66 7.56 -14.33
C ALA A 23 1.95 8.26 -15.68
N ALA A 24 3.17 8.12 -16.19
CA ALA A 24 3.60 8.69 -17.47
C ALA A 24 2.80 8.16 -18.68
N HIS A 25 2.06 7.05 -18.54
CA HIS A 25 1.25 6.44 -19.59
C HIS A 25 -0.26 6.50 -19.33
N GLN A 26 -0.73 7.26 -18.33
CA GLN A 26 -2.18 7.37 -18.05
C GLN A 26 -2.90 8.46 -18.84
N GLU A 27 -2.15 9.40 -19.42
CA GLU A 27 -2.70 10.50 -20.21
C GLU A 27 -2.20 10.42 -21.66
N ASP A 28 -3.03 10.90 -22.60
CA ASP A 28 -2.64 10.98 -24.00
C ASP A 28 -1.61 12.10 -24.18
N GLY A 29 -0.48 11.80 -24.83
CA GLY A 29 0.52 12.81 -25.18
C GLY A 29 1.96 12.32 -25.15
N ALA A 30 2.88 13.28 -25.05
CA ALA A 30 4.30 12.99 -24.94
C ALA A 30 4.61 12.45 -23.53
N VAL A 31 5.12 11.22 -23.48
CA VAL A 31 5.54 10.57 -22.24
C VAL A 31 6.76 11.29 -21.68
N PRO A 32 6.73 11.80 -20.43
CA PRO A 32 7.89 12.44 -19.82
C PRO A 32 9.04 11.44 -19.63
N ALA A 33 10.27 11.94 -19.64
CA ALA A 33 11.44 11.11 -19.34
C ALA A 33 11.38 10.64 -17.87
N VAL A 34 11.40 9.32 -17.66
CA VAL A 34 11.43 8.68 -16.34
C VAL A 34 12.76 7.95 -16.19
N ASN A 35 13.46 8.14 -15.07
CA ASN A 35 14.62 7.32 -14.71
C ASN A 35 14.12 5.98 -14.12
N PRO A 36 14.27 4.84 -14.82
CA PRO A 36 13.71 3.58 -14.37
C PRO A 36 14.45 2.97 -13.17
N SER A 37 15.62 3.47 -12.81
CA SER A 37 16.46 2.92 -11.73
C SER A 37 16.11 3.46 -10.33
N VAL A 38 15.04 4.24 -10.20
CA VAL A 38 14.57 4.77 -8.90
C VAL A 38 13.60 3.75 -8.28
N PRO A 39 13.89 3.18 -7.09
CA PRO A 39 12.97 2.26 -6.42
C PRO A 39 11.67 2.95 -6.03
N GLU A 40 10.55 2.26 -6.23
CA GLU A 40 9.22 2.75 -5.87
C GLU A 40 8.36 1.62 -5.29
N ASN A 41 7.47 2.02 -4.37
CA ASN A 41 6.48 1.13 -3.79
C ASN A 41 5.08 1.66 -4.11
N ALA A 42 4.16 0.74 -4.30
CA ALA A 42 2.82 1.07 -4.72
C ALA A 42 1.76 0.23 -4.03
N TRP A 43 0.59 0.83 -3.84
CA TRP A 43 -0.64 0.07 -3.76
C TRP A 43 -1.35 0.12 -5.10
N VAL A 44 -1.64 -1.06 -5.63
CA VAL A 44 -2.47 -1.23 -6.83
C VAL A 44 -3.84 -1.71 -6.37
N LEU A 45 -4.90 -1.01 -6.76
CA LEU A 45 -6.26 -1.37 -6.39
C LEU A 45 -7.25 -1.03 -7.50
N ARG A 46 -8.47 -1.53 -7.38
CA ARG A 46 -9.56 -1.24 -8.30
C ARG A 46 -10.66 -0.47 -7.56
N SER A 47 -11.04 0.67 -8.10
CA SER A 47 -12.14 1.50 -7.64
C SER A 47 -13.00 1.88 -8.85
N ASP A 48 -14.30 1.60 -8.81
CA ASP A 48 -15.26 1.94 -9.86
C ASP A 48 -14.85 1.55 -11.29
N ARG A 49 -14.28 0.35 -11.44
CA ARG A 49 -13.73 -0.24 -12.68
C ARG A 49 -12.42 0.39 -13.18
N SER A 50 -11.87 1.37 -12.49
CA SER A 50 -10.57 1.97 -12.78
C SER A 50 -9.47 1.35 -11.93
N VAL A 51 -8.30 1.15 -12.52
CA VAL A 51 -7.09 0.77 -11.77
C VAL A 51 -6.48 2.05 -11.21
N ARG A 52 -6.20 2.04 -9.90
CA ARG A 52 -5.51 3.11 -9.21
C ARG A 52 -4.15 2.58 -8.77
N VAL A 53 -3.10 3.35 -9.03
CA VAL A 53 -1.75 3.09 -8.53
C VAL A 53 -1.38 4.26 -7.64
N LEU A 54 -1.20 3.99 -6.35
CA LEU A 54 -0.83 4.99 -5.35
C LEU A 54 0.63 4.79 -4.99
N SER A 55 1.42 5.87 -5.01
CA SER A 55 2.78 5.86 -4.45
C SER A 55 2.70 5.76 -2.93
N MET A 56 3.39 4.75 -2.37
CA MET A 56 3.34 4.45 -0.94
C MET A 56 4.76 4.25 -0.38
N SER A 57 4.90 4.27 0.94
CA SER A 57 6.17 3.89 1.57
C SER A 57 6.37 2.38 1.59
N LEU A 58 7.58 1.93 1.96
CA LEU A 58 7.83 0.51 2.15
C LEU A 58 7.05 -0.02 3.38
N GLY A 59 7.00 0.76 4.46
CA GLY A 59 6.18 0.49 5.63
C GLY A 59 4.71 0.29 5.31
N ASP A 60 4.14 1.11 4.41
CA ASP A 60 2.76 0.94 3.94
C ASP A 60 2.53 -0.42 3.25
N CYS A 61 3.46 -0.83 2.40
CA CYS A 61 3.38 -2.11 1.71
C CYS A 61 3.52 -3.28 2.67
N ARG A 62 4.43 -3.20 3.65
CA ARG A 62 4.59 -4.18 4.73
C ARG A 62 3.32 -4.28 5.57
N PHE A 63 2.72 -3.15 5.93
CA PHE A 63 1.48 -3.09 6.69
C PHE A 63 0.34 -3.82 5.97
N VAL A 64 0.09 -3.48 4.70
CA VAL A 64 -0.96 -4.13 3.90
C VAL A 64 -0.67 -5.61 3.70
N GLY A 65 0.57 -5.98 3.37
CA GLY A 65 0.96 -7.39 3.22
C GLY A 65 0.72 -8.20 4.50
N ALA A 66 1.04 -7.64 5.67
CA ALA A 66 0.76 -8.27 6.96
C ALA A 66 -0.75 -8.45 7.21
N LEU A 67 -1.57 -7.43 6.93
CA LEU A 67 -3.02 -7.56 7.05
C LEU A 67 -3.58 -8.64 6.10
N GLN A 68 -3.08 -8.72 4.88
CA GLN A 68 -3.50 -9.71 3.87
C GLN A 68 -3.14 -11.15 4.25
N THR A 69 -2.05 -11.36 4.98
CA THR A 69 -1.71 -12.66 5.57
C THR A 69 -2.51 -12.99 6.83
N GLY A 70 -3.46 -12.11 7.20
CA GLY A 70 -4.31 -12.29 8.36
C GLY A 70 -3.59 -11.95 9.67
N ALA A 71 -2.65 -11.00 9.69
CA ALA A 71 -2.11 -10.45 10.93
C ALA A 71 -3.17 -9.63 11.69
N THR A 72 -2.91 -9.35 12.98
CA THR A 72 -3.75 -8.39 13.73
C THR A 72 -3.31 -6.97 13.37
N LEU A 73 -4.18 -5.99 13.60
CA LEU A 73 -3.82 -4.59 13.38
C LEU A 73 -2.53 -4.20 14.11
N GLY A 74 -2.39 -4.61 15.38
CA GLY A 74 -1.19 -4.33 16.18
C GLY A 74 0.07 -5.02 15.63
N ALA A 75 -0.03 -6.28 15.22
CA ALA A 75 1.11 -7.00 14.63
C ALA A 75 1.54 -6.40 13.28
N ALA A 76 0.58 -6.03 12.43
CA ALA A 76 0.86 -5.36 11.15
C ALA A 76 1.54 -4.00 11.37
N THR A 77 1.09 -3.21 12.35
CA THR A 77 1.75 -1.94 12.72
C THR A 77 3.19 -2.16 13.18
N ALA A 78 3.45 -3.17 14.01
CA ALA A 78 4.81 -3.47 14.47
C ALA A 78 5.73 -3.89 13.31
N MET A 79 5.24 -4.72 12.38
CA MET A 79 5.99 -5.12 11.19
C MET A 79 6.27 -3.95 10.24
N ALA A 80 5.32 -3.03 10.11
CA ALA A 80 5.44 -1.85 9.25
C ALA A 80 6.42 -0.80 9.83
N ALA A 81 6.50 -0.70 11.15
CA ALA A 81 7.41 0.19 11.85
C ALA A 81 8.86 -0.32 11.90
N ASP A 82 9.12 -1.56 11.50
CA ASP A 82 10.48 -2.08 11.39
C ASP A 82 11.24 -1.31 10.29
N PRO A 83 12.31 -0.57 10.63
CA PRO A 83 13.06 0.24 9.67
C PRO A 83 13.81 -0.60 8.63
N GLY A 84 13.93 -1.92 8.83
CA GLY A 84 14.74 -2.79 7.99
C GLY A 84 16.18 -2.27 7.83
N ASP A 85 16.62 -2.10 6.59
CA ASP A 85 17.93 -1.64 6.14
C ASP A 85 18.10 -0.11 6.07
N GLY A 86 17.14 0.66 6.60
CA GLY A 86 17.45 1.94 7.24
C GLY A 86 17.29 3.24 6.43
N THR A 87 16.30 3.35 5.53
CA THR A 87 16.03 4.61 4.81
C THR A 87 14.57 5.04 4.72
N ASP A 88 13.62 4.28 5.28
CA ASP A 88 12.20 4.63 5.18
C ASP A 88 11.83 5.75 6.17
N ALA A 89 11.12 6.77 5.69
CA ALA A 89 10.50 7.76 6.55
C ALA A 89 9.47 7.01 7.41
N GLY A 90 9.60 7.09 8.73
CA GLY A 90 8.90 6.21 9.67
C GLY A 90 7.42 5.99 9.34
N PHE A 91 6.98 4.73 9.49
CA PHE A 91 5.60 4.34 9.19
C PHE A 91 4.58 5.13 10.02
N ASP A 92 3.67 5.82 9.34
CA ASP A 92 2.52 6.51 9.93
C ASP A 92 1.24 5.69 9.73
N LEU A 93 0.81 5.03 10.81
CA LEU A 93 -0.43 4.25 10.86
C LEU A 93 -1.68 5.08 10.55
N THR A 94 -1.74 6.32 11.03
CA THR A 94 -2.93 7.16 10.89
C THR A 94 -3.12 7.55 9.44
N ARG A 95 -2.05 8.02 8.77
CA ARG A 95 -2.09 8.29 7.33
C ARG A 95 -2.41 7.02 6.54
N CYS A 96 -1.79 5.89 6.86
CA CYS A 96 -2.00 4.62 6.18
C CYS A 96 -3.47 4.17 6.23
N LEU A 97 -4.08 4.19 7.42
CA LEU A 97 -5.49 3.86 7.61
C LEU A 97 -6.42 4.86 6.90
N ALA A 98 -6.09 6.15 6.90
CA ALA A 98 -6.88 7.16 6.19
C ALA A 98 -6.93 6.89 4.67
N VAL A 99 -5.82 6.44 4.07
CA VAL A 99 -5.79 6.03 2.66
C VAL A 99 -6.68 4.81 2.42
N LEU A 100 -6.55 3.76 3.25
CA LEU A 100 -7.35 2.54 3.12
C LEU A 100 -8.86 2.81 3.20
N LEU A 101 -9.28 3.69 4.12
CA LEU A 101 -10.68 4.06 4.30
C LEU A 101 -11.18 4.92 3.14
N ARG A 102 -10.38 5.90 2.67
CA ARG A 102 -10.74 6.77 1.55
C ARG A 102 -10.90 5.99 0.24
N GLU A 103 -10.03 5.02 0.00
CA GLU A 103 -10.11 4.15 -1.19
C GLU A 103 -11.14 3.01 -1.01
N GLN A 104 -11.85 2.97 0.14
CA GLN A 104 -12.91 2.00 0.44
C GLN A 104 -12.47 0.53 0.30
N VAL A 105 -11.20 0.26 0.59
CA VAL A 105 -10.61 -1.08 0.47
C VAL A 105 -10.68 -1.88 1.78
N VAL A 106 -11.24 -1.32 2.86
CA VAL A 106 -11.55 -2.08 4.08
C VAL A 106 -12.96 -2.64 3.97
N THR A 107 -13.09 -3.96 3.95
CA THR A 107 -14.38 -4.66 3.71
C THR A 107 -14.95 -5.32 4.96
N GLY A 108 -14.19 -5.38 6.05
CA GLY A 108 -14.66 -5.97 7.30
C GLY A 108 -13.72 -5.75 8.47
N ILE A 109 -14.27 -5.90 9.68
CA ILE A 109 -13.55 -5.78 10.94
C ILE A 109 -13.93 -6.96 11.82
N THR A 110 -12.92 -7.65 12.36
CA THR A 110 -13.14 -8.73 13.34
C THR A 110 -12.47 -8.37 14.66
N ILE A 111 -13.28 -8.37 15.72
CA ILE A 111 -12.83 -8.16 17.10
C ILE A 111 -12.84 -9.52 17.79
N ALA A 112 -11.75 -9.87 18.47
CA ALA A 112 -11.71 -11.10 19.25
C ALA A 112 -12.60 -10.91 20.49
N THR A 113 -13.69 -11.67 20.57
CA THR A 113 -14.53 -11.74 21.76
C THR A 113 -13.81 -12.59 22.80
N ARG A 114 -13.59 -12.07 24.02
CA ARG A 114 -13.16 -12.90 25.15
C ARG A 114 -14.36 -13.73 25.59
N THR A 115 -14.36 -15.03 25.30
CA THR A 115 -15.17 -16.03 26.03
C THR A 115 -14.53 -16.36 27.37
#